data_AF-A0A8S9T3C0-F1
#
_entry.id   AF-A0A8S9T3C0-F1
#
_cell.length_a   1.000
_cell.length_b   1.000
_cell.length_c   1.000
_cell.angle_alpha   90.00
_cell.angle_beta   90.00
_cell.angle_gamma   90.00
#
_symmetry.space_group_name_H-M   'P 1'
#
loop_
_entity.id
_entity.type
_entity.pdbx_description
1 polymer ?
#
loop_
_entity_poly.entity_id
_entity_poly.type
_entity_poly.pdbx_seq_one_letter_code
_entity_poly.pdbx_strand_id
1 'polypeptide(L)'
;MSSSLKILPEQISLSAHKHIQTYLRTARKPKIDKNDLTAVLRLSQHLRVFGLLSAVGYVNQSNAQRGEVRDRTVPVWESLLGQMIDEAELPQREQLRERVVQMANEEPQRYLVMWRTSLILANHWNFWARAYQED
;
A
#
# COMPACT_ATOMS: atom_id res chain seq x y z
N MET A 1 12.26 -18.11 -23.01
CA MET A 1 11.98 -18.83 -21.75
C MET A 1 11.21 -17.90 -20.83
N SER A 2 9.89 -18.08 -20.72
CA SER A 2 9.07 -17.29 -19.80
C SER A 2 9.18 -17.90 -18.41
N SER A 3 10.06 -17.36 -17.57
CA SER A 3 10.03 -17.61 -16.14
C SER A 3 8.67 -17.13 -15.62
N SER A 4 7.74 -18.06 -15.39
CA SER A 4 6.56 -17.77 -14.60
C SER A 4 7.04 -17.31 -13.23
N LEU A 5 6.84 -16.03 -12.91
CA LEU A 5 7.05 -15.48 -11.57
C LEU A 5 6.24 -16.35 -10.61
N LYS A 6 6.91 -17.32 -9.95
CA LYS A 6 6.29 -18.11 -8.89
C LYS A 6 5.96 -17.14 -7.78
N ILE A 7 4.69 -16.79 -7.67
CA ILE A 7 4.16 -16.12 -6.49
C ILE A 7 4.37 -17.09 -5.33
N LEU A 8 5.21 -16.72 -4.38
CA LEU A 8 5.48 -17.48 -3.16
C LEU A 8 4.64 -16.84 -2.03
N PRO A 9 3.50 -17.42 -1.64
CA PRO A 9 2.58 -16.82 -0.66
C PRO A 9 3.26 -16.45 0.66
N GLU A 10 4.24 -17.23 1.09
CA GLU A 10 5.04 -16.99 2.29
C GLU A 10 5.86 -15.70 2.15
N GLN A 11 6.47 -15.46 1.00
CA GLN A 11 7.24 -14.24 0.74
C GLN A 11 6.35 -13.01 0.68
N ILE A 12 5.17 -13.12 0.08
CA ILE A 12 4.19 -12.03 0.05
C ILE A 12 3.68 -11.74 1.47
N SER A 13 3.43 -12.79 2.26
CA SER A 13 3.03 -12.64 3.66
C SER A 13 4.13 -11.95 4.49
N LEU A 14 5.40 -12.34 4.32
CA LEU A 14 6.54 -11.70 4.98
C LEU A 14 6.71 -10.24 4.57
N SER A 15 6.50 -9.92 3.29
CA SER A 15 6.55 -8.54 2.80
C SER A 15 5.43 -7.71 3.43
N ALA A 16 4.20 -8.24 3.45
CA ALA A 16 3.07 -7.58 4.09
C ALA A 16 3.28 -7.38 5.60
N HIS A 17 3.86 -8.38 6.28
CA HIS A 17 4.25 -8.30 7.68
C HIS A 17 5.23 -7.15 7.93
N LYS A 18 6.32 -7.11 7.15
CA LYS A 18 7.32 -6.04 7.18
C LYS A 18 6.68 -4.68 6.93
N HIS A 19 5.71 -4.60 6.01
CA HIS A 19 5.01 -3.34 5.72
C HIS A 19 4.24 -2.81 6.91
N ILE A 20 3.49 -3.68 7.59
CA ILE A 20 2.74 -3.32 8.81
C ILE A 20 3.70 -2.91 9.92
N GLN A 21 4.79 -3.65 10.14
CA GLN A 21 5.78 -3.29 11.18
C GLN A 21 6.46 -1.95 10.91
N THR A 22 6.81 -1.67 9.66
CA THR A 22 7.39 -0.39 9.27
C THR A 22 6.40 0.75 9.46
N TYR A 23 5.13 0.56 9.10
CA TYR A 23 4.07 1.54 9.37
C TYR A 23 3.98 1.85 10.87
N LEU A 24 3.88 0.82 11.72
CA LEU A 24 3.80 0.96 13.17
C LEU A 24 5.00 1.71 13.74
N ARG A 25 6.23 1.36 13.30
CA ARG A 25 7.46 2.04 13.72
C ARG A 25 7.47 3.51 13.33
N THR A 26 7.12 3.82 12.07
CA THR A 26 7.12 5.21 11.57
C THR A 26 6.02 6.04 12.22
N ALA A 27 4.85 5.45 12.45
CA ALA A 27 3.73 6.08 13.16
C ALA A 27 3.93 6.12 14.68
N ARG A 28 5.00 5.52 15.21
CA ARG A 28 5.30 5.36 16.64
C ARG A 28 4.15 4.71 17.43
N LYS A 29 3.49 3.73 16.81
CA LYS A 29 2.39 2.96 17.42
C LYS A 29 2.86 1.55 17.77
N PRO A 30 2.47 1.00 18.94
CA PRO A 30 2.79 -0.38 19.31
C PRO A 30 1.87 -1.41 18.65
N LYS A 31 0.64 -1.00 18.30
CA LYS A 31 -0.42 -1.83 17.72
C LYS A 31 -1.22 -1.05 16.67
N ILE A 32 -2.03 -1.76 15.88
CA ILE A 32 -2.98 -1.22 14.92
C ILE A 32 -4.27 -0.84 15.65
N ASP A 33 -4.64 0.43 15.59
CA ASP A 33 -5.94 0.88 16.12
C ASP A 33 -7.08 0.61 15.12
N LYS A 34 -8.34 0.85 15.54
CA LYS A 34 -9.52 0.63 14.69
C LYS A 34 -9.52 1.48 13.41
N ASN A 35 -8.98 2.70 13.46
CA ASN A 35 -8.91 3.59 12.31
C ASN A 35 -7.86 3.10 11.31
N ASP A 36 -6.71 2.66 11.80
CA ASP A 36 -5.63 2.07 11.01
C ASP A 36 -6.14 0.81 10.30
N LEU A 37 -6.78 -0.10 11.03
CA LEU A 37 -7.37 -1.31 10.44
C LEU A 37 -8.38 -0.95 9.35
N THR A 38 -9.25 0.02 9.62
CA THR A 38 -10.23 0.50 8.65
C THR A 38 -9.55 1.06 7.40
N ALA A 39 -8.45 1.82 7.56
CA ALA A 39 -7.69 2.36 6.45
C ALA A 39 -7.02 1.27 5.60
N VAL A 40 -6.44 0.23 6.22
CA VAL A 40 -5.85 -0.92 5.52
C VAL A 40 -6.92 -1.65 4.70
N LEU A 41 -8.07 -1.96 5.32
CA LEU A 41 -9.17 -2.64 4.63
C LEU A 41 -9.71 -1.81 3.46
N ARG A 42 -9.81 -0.49 3.63
CA ARG A 42 -10.21 0.43 2.55
C ARG A 42 -9.19 0.46 1.41
N LEU A 43 -7.89 0.42 1.69
CA LEU A 43 -6.86 0.32 0.65
C LEU A 43 -7.04 -0.95 -0.16
N SER A 44 -7.23 -2.09 0.53
CA SER A 44 -7.44 -3.39 -0.11
C SER A 44 -8.64 -3.37 -1.05
N GLN A 45 -9.75 -2.79 -0.62
CA GLN A 45 -10.94 -2.62 -1.47
C GLN A 45 -10.66 -1.66 -2.64
N HIS A 46 -10.01 -0.53 -2.39
CA HIS A 46 -9.70 0.48 -3.41
C HIS A 46 -8.80 -0.08 -4.51
N LEU A 47 -7.74 -0.81 -4.15
CA LEU A 47 -6.85 -1.46 -5.11
C LEU A 47 -7.58 -2.47 -5.99
N ARG A 48 -8.56 -3.19 -5.42
CA ARG A 48 -9.37 -4.16 -6.16
C ARG A 48 -10.30 -3.50 -7.19
N VAL A 49 -10.92 -2.37 -6.85
CA VAL A 49 -11.91 -1.72 -7.72
C VAL A 49 -11.26 -0.73 -8.70
N PHE A 50 -10.33 0.09 -8.22
CA PHE A 50 -9.82 1.24 -8.98
C PHE A 50 -8.34 1.11 -9.34
N GLY A 51 -7.62 0.13 -8.78
CA GLY A 51 -6.23 -0.13 -9.10
C GLY A 51 -5.23 0.87 -8.52
N LEU A 52 -3.96 0.66 -8.88
CA LEU A 52 -2.81 1.32 -8.25
C LEU A 52 -2.73 2.82 -8.56
N LEU A 53 -2.92 3.22 -9.81
CA LEU A 53 -2.88 4.63 -10.23
C LEU A 53 -3.92 5.48 -9.47
N SER A 54 -5.11 4.93 -9.25
CA SER A 54 -6.16 5.60 -8.49
C SER A 54 -5.81 5.71 -7.00
N ALA A 55 -5.22 4.66 -6.41
CA ALA A 55 -4.81 4.67 -5.01
C ALA A 55 -3.75 5.75 -4.72
N VAL A 56 -2.71 5.85 -5.56
CA VAL A 56 -1.71 6.92 -5.43
C VAL A 56 -2.28 8.30 -5.75
N GLY A 57 -3.26 8.37 -6.67
CA GLY A 57 -4.00 9.58 -6.95
C GLY A 57 -4.74 10.10 -5.72
N TYR A 58 -5.41 9.23 -4.96
CA TYR A 58 -6.11 9.58 -3.72
C TYR A 58 -5.17 10.16 -2.66
N VAL A 59 -3.99 9.53 -2.46
CA VAL A 59 -2.96 10.03 -1.53
C VAL A 59 -2.53 11.45 -1.92
N ASN A 60 -2.37 11.72 -3.22
CA ASN A 60 -1.81 12.96 -3.76
C ASN A 60 -2.85 14.03 -4.15
N GLN A 61 -4.14 13.81 -3.92
CA GLN A 61 -5.16 14.82 -4.21
C GLN A 61 -4.96 16.06 -3.33
N SER A 62 -4.49 17.14 -3.96
CA SER A 62 -4.19 18.46 -3.35
C SER A 62 -5.43 19.30 -3.09
N ASN A 63 -6.50 19.10 -3.87
CA ASN A 63 -7.76 19.85 -3.77
C ASN A 63 -8.83 19.13 -2.91
N ALA A 64 -8.48 18.03 -2.25
CA ALA A 64 -9.42 17.32 -1.39
C ALA A 64 -9.70 18.15 -0.13
N GLN A 65 -10.98 18.36 0.18
CA GLN A 65 -11.38 18.90 1.48
C GLN A 65 -10.74 18.03 2.57
N ARG A 66 -9.99 18.67 3.49
CA ARG A 66 -9.50 18.00 4.69
C ARG A 66 -10.69 17.41 5.44
N GLY A 67 -10.48 16.28 6.10
CA GLY A 67 -11.53 15.58 6.81
C GLY A 67 -10.99 14.38 7.57
N GLU A 68 -11.66 14.08 8.69
CA GLU A 68 -11.27 13.04 9.65
C GLU A 68 -10.94 11.70 9.00
N VAL A 69 -11.70 11.31 7.96
CA VAL A 69 -11.47 10.08 7.20
C VAL A 69 -10.15 10.13 6.45
N ARG A 70 -9.85 11.22 5.75
CA ARG A 70 -8.66 11.36 4.92
C ARG A 70 -7.40 11.43 5.78
N ASP A 71 -7.46 12.19 6.87
CA ASP A 71 -6.36 12.37 7.81
C ASP A 71 -5.94 11.05 8.47
N ARG A 72 -6.88 10.12 8.63
CA ARG A 72 -6.61 8.75 9.11
C ARG A 72 -6.15 7.79 8.01
N THR A 73 -6.70 7.93 6.81
CA THR A 73 -6.51 6.96 5.73
C THR A 73 -5.17 7.15 5.03
N VAL A 74 -4.81 8.41 4.73
CA VAL A 74 -3.66 8.72 3.88
C VAL A 74 -2.31 8.32 4.49
N PRO A 75 -2.02 8.52 5.79
CA PRO A 75 -0.75 8.07 6.36
C PRO A 75 -0.51 6.56 6.21
N VAL A 76 -1.56 5.75 6.39
CA VAL A 76 -1.50 4.29 6.19
C VAL A 76 -1.25 3.96 4.72
N TRP A 77 -2.02 4.58 3.82
CA TRP A 77 -1.91 4.31 2.38
C TRP A 77 -0.56 4.73 1.82
N GLU A 78 -0.07 5.91 2.20
CA GLU A 78 1.24 6.42 1.82
C GLU A 78 2.34 5.46 2.25
N SER A 79 2.30 4.97 3.50
CA SER A 79 3.28 4.01 4.00
C SER A 79 3.24 2.68 3.26
N LEU A 80 2.06 2.10 3.05
CA LEU A 80 1.93 0.78 2.41
C LEU A 80 2.24 0.82 0.91
N LEU A 81 1.77 1.85 0.20
CA LEU A 81 2.03 2.05 -1.22
C LEU A 81 3.49 2.43 -1.45
N GLY A 82 4.08 3.25 -0.57
CA GLY A 82 5.48 3.66 -0.65
C GLY A 82 6.41 2.47 -0.55
N GLN A 83 6.20 1.63 0.47
CA GLN A 83 6.97 0.40 0.66
C GLN A 83 6.85 -0.56 -0.53
N MET A 84 5.66 -0.66 -1.14
CA MET A 84 5.48 -1.53 -2.30
C MET A 84 6.22 -1.05 -3.55
N ILE A 85 6.38 0.27 -3.72
CA ILE A 85 7.10 0.85 -4.86
C ILE A 85 8.60 0.77 -4.61
N ASP A 86 9.04 1.11 -3.40
CA ASP A 86 10.43 1.15 -2.99
C ASP A 86 10.55 0.91 -1.48
N GLU A 87 10.99 -0.29 -1.11
CA GLU A 87 11.20 -0.67 0.29
C GLU A 87 12.48 -0.04 0.89
N ALA A 88 13.44 0.37 0.06
CA ALA A 88 14.72 0.89 0.52
C ALA A 88 14.64 2.39 0.80
N GLU A 89 13.92 3.12 -0.04
CA GLU A 89 13.69 4.56 0.09
C GLU A 89 12.21 4.86 -0.08
N LEU A 90 11.50 5.04 1.03
CA LEU A 90 10.08 5.40 1.01
C LEU A 90 9.89 6.71 0.25
N PRO A 91 9.23 6.70 -0.92
CA PRO A 91 9.04 7.91 -1.69
C PRO A 91 8.23 8.91 -0.87
N GLN A 92 8.61 10.18 -0.95
CA GLN A 92 7.72 11.23 -0.46
C GLN A 92 6.41 11.19 -1.25
N ARG A 93 5.33 11.70 -0.66
CA ARG A 93 4.00 11.72 -1.26
C ARG A 93 4.00 12.12 -2.73
N GLU A 94 4.56 13.29 -3.10
CA GLU A 94 4.59 13.73 -4.50
C GLU A 94 5.26 12.71 -5.42
N GLN A 95 6.40 12.18 -4.99
CA GLN A 95 7.21 11.21 -5.74
C GLN A 95 6.48 9.87 -5.94
N LEU A 96 5.61 9.48 -5.01
CA LEU A 96 4.83 8.24 -5.08
C LEU A 96 3.98 8.20 -6.37
N ARG A 97 3.25 9.29 -6.64
CA ARG A 97 2.42 9.39 -7.84
C ARG A 97 3.27 9.46 -9.10
N GLU A 98 4.32 10.28 -9.09
CA GLU A 98 5.21 10.44 -10.24
C GLU A 98 5.82 9.10 -10.64
N ARG A 99 6.38 8.33 -9.69
CA ARG A 99 6.94 7.00 -9.93
C ARG A 99 5.92 6.03 -10.53
N VAL A 100 4.68 6.02 -10.04
CA VAL A 100 3.63 5.12 -10.57
C VAL A 100 3.14 5.55 -11.95
N VAL A 101 2.98 6.87 -12.18
CA VAL A 101 2.61 7.40 -13.50
C VAL A 101 3.69 7.11 -14.52
N GLN A 102 4.96 7.35 -14.15
CA GLN A 102 6.11 7.03 -14.98
C GLN A 102 6.15 5.54 -15.31
N MET A 103 6.02 4.67 -14.31
CA MET A 103 5.98 3.21 -14.51
C MET A 103 4.82 2.79 -15.43
N ALA A 104 3.65 3.41 -15.31
CA ALA A 104 2.51 3.11 -16.18
C ALA A 104 2.75 3.51 -17.65
N ASN A 105 3.46 4.61 -17.88
CA ASN A 105 3.73 5.13 -19.22
C ASN A 105 4.95 4.47 -19.88
N GLU A 106 6.04 4.29 -19.13
CA GLU A 106 7.34 3.84 -19.64
C GLU A 106 7.54 2.32 -19.52
N GLU A 107 6.98 1.71 -18.48
CA GLU A 107 7.16 0.29 -18.15
C GLU A 107 5.81 -0.44 -17.90
N PRO A 108 4.89 -0.45 -18.87
CA PRO A 108 3.51 -0.94 -18.64
C PRO A 108 3.45 -2.39 -18.15
N GLN A 109 4.40 -3.25 -18.55
CA GLN A 109 4.48 -4.62 -18.03
C GLN A 109 4.86 -4.66 -16.55
N ARG A 110 5.81 -3.83 -16.12
CA ARG A 110 6.19 -3.69 -14.71
C ARG A 110 5.04 -3.14 -13.89
N TYR A 111 4.31 -2.14 -14.43
CA TYR A 111 3.10 -1.63 -13.80
C TYR A 111 2.04 -2.72 -13.60
N LEU A 112 1.77 -3.55 -14.61
CA LEU A 112 0.80 -4.64 -14.50
C LEU A 112 1.22 -5.69 -13.45
N VAL A 113 2.50 -6.04 -13.40
CA VAL A 113 3.04 -6.93 -12.36
C VAL A 113 2.86 -6.29 -10.99
N MET A 114 3.24 -5.01 -10.83
CA MET A 114 3.11 -4.29 -9.57
C MET A 114 1.65 -4.22 -9.10
N TRP A 115 0.72 -3.91 -10.01
CA TRP A 115 -0.70 -3.88 -9.71
C TRP A 115 -1.21 -5.25 -9.27
N ARG A 116 -0.86 -6.33 -9.99
CA ARG A 116 -1.24 -7.70 -9.59
C ARG A 116 -0.64 -8.08 -8.23
N THR A 117 0.62 -7.75 -7.98
CA THR A 117 1.27 -7.96 -6.68
C THR A 117 0.54 -7.20 -5.58
N SER A 118 0.12 -5.95 -5.82
CA SER A 118 -0.64 -5.15 -4.85
C SER A 118 -1.94 -5.81 -4.42
N LEU A 119 -2.63 -6.50 -5.34
CA LEU A 119 -3.89 -7.21 -5.06
C LEU A 119 -3.67 -8.41 -4.14
N ILE A 120 -2.57 -9.14 -4.32
CA ILE A 120 -2.23 -10.29 -3.48
C ILE A 120 -1.75 -9.78 -2.11
N LEU A 121 -0.83 -8.82 -2.11
CA LEU A 121 -0.26 -8.21 -0.91
C LEU A 121 -1.33 -7.61 -0.01
N ALA A 122 -2.36 -6.99 -0.59
CA ALA A 122 -3.48 -6.42 0.16
C ALA A 122 -4.22 -7.45 1.03
N ASN A 123 -4.34 -8.70 0.60
CA ASN A 123 -4.96 -9.74 1.43
C ASN A 123 -4.09 -10.07 2.64
N HIS A 124 -2.77 -10.10 2.47
CA HIS A 124 -1.83 -10.32 3.57
C HIS A 124 -1.71 -9.11 4.50
N TRP A 125 -1.80 -7.87 3.98
CA TRP A 125 -1.93 -6.68 4.81
C TRP A 125 -3.18 -6.75 5.69
N ASN A 126 -4.33 -7.18 5.16
CA ASN A 126 -5.54 -7.35 5.95
C ASN A 126 -5.34 -8.37 7.09
N PHE A 127 -4.68 -9.49 6.82
CA PHE A 127 -4.36 -10.49 7.84
C PHE A 127 -3.48 -9.90 8.94
N TRP A 128 -2.35 -9.30 8.57
CA TRP A 128 -1.39 -8.77 9.55
C TRP A 128 -1.95 -7.57 10.31
N ALA A 129 -2.70 -6.68 9.66
CA ALA A 129 -3.34 -5.56 10.34
C ALA A 129 -4.31 -6.04 11.45
N ARG A 130 -5.02 -7.16 11.23
CA ARG A 130 -5.84 -7.80 12.27
C ARG A 130 -5.01 -8.46 13.36
N ALA A 131 -3.92 -9.13 12.98
CA ALA A 131 -3.03 -9.78 13.94
C ALA A 131 -2.34 -8.78 14.90
N TYR A 132 -2.12 -7.55 14.44
CA TYR A 132 -1.55 -6.46 15.24
C TYR A 132 -2.60 -5.54 15.88
N GLN A 133 -3.89 -5.86 15.77
CA GLN A 133 -4.95 -5.01 16.32
C GLN A 133 -4.85 -4.90 17.84
N GLU A 134 -5.18 -3.72 18.39
CA GLU A 134 -5.51 -3.58 19.81
C GLU A 134 -6.67 -4.52 20.20
N ASP A 135 -6.57 -5.09 21.41
CA ASP A 135 -7.58 -5.98 21.97
C ASP A 135 -8.87 -5.21 22.32
#